data_AF-A0A5K1DYI4-F1
#
_entry.id   AF-A0A5K1DYI4-F1
#
_cell.length_a   1.000
_cell.length_b   1.000
_cell.length_c   1.000
_cell.angle_alpha   90.00
_cell.angle_beta   90.00
_cell.angle_gamma   90.00
#
_symmetry.space_group_name_H-M   'P 1'
#
loop_
_entity.id
_entity.type
_entity.pdbx_description
1 polymer ?
#
loop_
_entity_poly.entity_id
_entity_poly.type
_entity_poly.pdbx_seq_one_letter_code
_entity_poly.pdbx_strand_id
1 'polypeptide(L)'
;MDLGRNYATGLWNSSDNVFSRSNSRREEDDDETALTWAALERLPTYDRVRRGIFQNIIGEQREVEIGSLGIQDLQLILDRLINAVDESAEQFLFRMRRRFDA
;
A
#
# COMPACT_ATOMS: atom_id res chain seq x y z
N MET A 1 61.67 -19.76 -7.29
CA MET A 1 60.91 -18.54 -6.93
C MET A 1 59.55 -19.02 -6.49
N ASP A 2 59.39 -19.17 -5.18
CA ASP A 2 58.15 -19.54 -4.51
C ASP A 2 57.88 -18.41 -3.50
N LEU A 3 56.73 -17.76 -3.60
CA LEU A 3 56.30 -16.73 -2.67
C LEU A 3 54.91 -17.12 -2.19
N GLY A 4 54.93 -17.70 -0.98
CA GLY A 4 53.78 -18.09 -0.20
C GLY A 4 52.84 -16.92 0.12
N ARG A 5 51.58 -17.14 -0.25
CA ARG A 5 50.33 -16.88 0.48
C ARG A 5 50.35 -15.96 1.73
N ASN A 6 49.39 -15.03 1.67
CA ASN A 6 48.41 -14.60 2.68
C ASN A 6 48.72 -13.37 3.53
N TYR A 7 47.90 -12.32 3.37
CA TYR A 7 46.99 -11.87 4.43
C TYR A 7 45.84 -10.99 3.90
N ALA A 8 44.66 -11.21 4.48
CA ALA A 8 43.52 -10.31 4.59
C ALA A 8 42.68 -10.00 3.32
N THR A 9 41.89 -11.00 2.92
CA THR A 9 40.43 -10.83 2.83
C THR A 9 39.93 -10.09 4.08
N GLY A 10 39.59 -8.81 3.94
CA GLY A 10 39.21 -7.98 5.09
C GLY A 10 38.45 -6.68 4.76
N LEU A 11 37.95 -6.50 3.54
CA LEU A 11 37.03 -5.40 3.21
C LEU A 11 35.55 -5.82 3.33
N TRP A 12 35.28 -6.64 4.34
CA TRP A 12 33.93 -6.94 4.84
C TRP A 12 33.90 -6.62 6.34
N ASN A 13 34.31 -5.41 6.74
CA ASN A 13 33.87 -4.86 8.01
C ASN A 13 34.03 -3.34 8.05
N SER A 14 33.02 -2.62 7.58
CA SER A 14 32.61 -1.42 8.30
C SER A 14 31.09 -1.39 8.30
N SER A 15 30.54 -2.38 9.00
CA SER A 15 29.22 -2.34 9.61
C SER A 15 29.17 -1.23 10.66
N ASP A 16 29.36 0.03 10.27
CA ASP A 16 29.19 1.14 11.20
C ASP A 16 28.87 2.48 10.53
N ASN A 17 28.00 2.46 9.53
CA ASN A 17 27.05 3.56 9.34
C ASN A 17 25.62 3.00 9.36
N VAL A 18 25.38 2.20 10.40
CA VAL A 18 24.05 2.07 10.99
C VAL A 18 23.72 3.47 11.53
N PHE A 19 22.58 4.03 11.14
CA PHE A 19 22.02 5.28 11.68
C PHE A 19 22.57 6.63 11.16
N SER A 20 22.51 6.89 9.86
CA SER A 20 22.12 8.24 9.40
C SER A 20 20.59 8.41 9.54
N ARG A 21 20.13 8.23 10.78
CA ARG A 21 18.80 8.56 11.27
C ARG A 21 18.68 10.07 11.34
N SER A 22 18.26 10.75 10.28
CA SER A 22 17.75 12.13 10.44
C SER A 22 16.80 12.64 9.35
N ASN A 23 16.36 11.81 8.40
CA ASN A 23 15.25 12.17 7.49
C ASN A 23 14.09 11.14 7.47
N SER A 24 14.16 10.07 8.27
CA SER A 24 13.57 8.77 7.90
C SER A 24 12.07 8.55 8.23
N ARG A 25 11.41 9.39 9.03
CA ARG A 25 10.05 9.03 9.50
C ARG A 25 8.95 9.16 8.44
N ARG A 26 9.11 10.06 7.46
CA ARG A 26 8.12 10.21 6.37
C ARG A 26 8.34 9.22 5.23
N GLU A 27 9.60 8.87 4.95
CA GLU A 27 9.94 7.86 3.94
C GLU A 27 9.58 6.45 4.43
N GLU A 28 9.76 6.15 5.72
CA GLU A 28 9.37 4.84 6.30
C GLU A 28 7.87 4.54 6.14
N ASP A 29 6.99 5.53 6.37
CA ASP A 29 5.53 5.35 6.21
C ASP A 29 5.14 5.15 4.73
N ASP A 30 5.75 5.91 3.80
CA ASP A 30 5.51 5.77 2.36
C ASP A 30 6.00 4.40 1.86
N ASP A 31 7.16 3.95 2.32
CA ASP A 31 7.72 2.63 1.99
C ASP A 31 6.83 1.49 2.50
N GLU A 32 6.27 1.60 3.70
CA GLU A 32 5.33 0.59 4.23
C GLU A 32 4.04 0.52 3.39
N THR A 33 3.50 1.67 2.99
CA THR A 33 2.31 1.68 2.11
C THR A 33 2.62 1.08 0.74
N ALA A 34 3.77 1.41 0.16
CA ALA A 34 4.22 0.85 -1.13
C ALA A 34 4.38 -0.67 -1.06
N LEU A 35 4.94 -1.19 0.03
CA LEU A 35 5.05 -2.63 0.28
C LEU A 35 3.67 -3.30 0.37
N THR A 36 2.70 -2.63 1.01
CA THR A 36 1.32 -3.13 1.13
C THR A 36 0.62 -3.18 -0.24
N TRP A 37 0.80 -2.16 -1.08
CA TRP A 37 0.30 -2.15 -2.46
C TRP A 37 0.91 -3.28 -3.30
N ALA A 38 2.24 -3.47 -3.22
CA ALA A 38 2.92 -4.54 -3.93
C ALA A 38 2.44 -5.93 -3.50
N ALA A 39 2.13 -6.14 -2.22
CA ALA A 39 1.56 -7.39 -1.74
C ALA A 39 0.16 -7.66 -2.34
N LEU A 40 -0.70 -6.63 -2.39
CA LEU A 40 -2.03 -6.71 -3.00
C LEU A 40 -1.97 -7.04 -4.50
N GLU A 41 -1.04 -6.44 -5.24
CA GLU A 41 -0.90 -6.69 -6.68
C GLU A 41 -0.51 -8.15 -6.98
N ARG A 42 0.28 -8.76 -6.10
CA ARG A 42 0.74 -10.15 -6.23
C ARG A 42 -0.36 -11.18 -5.91
N LEU A 43 -1.50 -10.77 -5.37
CA LEU A 43 -2.61 -11.67 -5.10
C LEU A 43 -3.15 -12.31 -6.39
N PRO A 44 -3.73 -13.53 -6.32
CA PRO A 44 -4.53 -14.08 -7.42
C PRO A 44 -5.67 -13.15 -7.83
N THR A 45 -6.12 -13.23 -9.08
CA THR A 45 -7.16 -12.33 -9.63
C THR A 45 -8.42 -12.28 -8.76
N TYR A 46 -8.84 -13.40 -8.18
CA TYR A 46 -10.03 -13.48 -7.33
C TYR A 46 -9.86 -12.68 -6.03
N ASP A 47 -8.72 -12.79 -5.36
CA ASP A 47 -8.47 -12.10 -4.10
C ASP A 47 -8.22 -10.61 -4.36
N ARG A 48 -7.53 -10.29 -5.47
CA ARG A 48 -7.22 -8.91 -5.84
C ARG A 48 -8.48 -8.05 -6.05
N VAL A 49 -9.57 -8.62 -6.55
CA VAL A 49 -10.84 -7.87 -6.73
C VAL A 49 -11.65 -7.72 -5.44
N ARG A 50 -11.28 -8.45 -4.37
CA ARG A 50 -12.01 -8.48 -3.09
C ARG A 50 -11.27 -7.79 -1.96
N ARG A 51 -9.98 -7.50 -2.12
CA ARG A 51 -9.14 -6.90 -1.08
C ARG A 51 -8.64 -5.54 -1.52
N GLY A 52 -8.44 -4.65 -0.56
CA GLY A 52 -7.94 -3.30 -0.81
C GLY A 52 -7.42 -2.64 0.46
N ILE A 53 -6.82 -1.46 0.29
CA ILE A 53 -6.36 -0.64 1.42
C ILE A 53 -7.49 0.30 1.81
N PHE A 54 -7.89 0.23 3.08
CA PHE A 54 -8.89 1.12 3.66
C PHE A 54 -8.21 2.05 4.67
N GLN A 55 -8.56 3.34 4.58
CA GLN A 55 -8.13 4.35 5.53
C GLN A 55 -9.30 4.76 6.41
N ASN A 56 -9.19 4.60 7.73
CA ASN A 56 -10.26 4.96 8.65
C ASN A 56 -10.38 6.50 8.83
N ILE A 57 -11.29 6.95 9.70
CA ILE A 57 -11.49 8.38 10.00
C ILE A 57 -10.30 9.03 10.74
N ILE A 58 -9.49 8.23 11.44
CA ILE A 58 -8.31 8.68 12.20
C ILE A 58 -7.07 8.74 11.29
N GLY A 59 -7.17 8.22 10.06
CA GLY A 59 -6.11 8.23 9.06
C GLY A 59 -5.29 6.95 9.02
N GLU A 60 -5.59 5.95 9.84
CA GLU A 60 -4.88 4.67 9.84
C GLU A 60 -5.27 3.86 8.59
N GLN A 61 -4.26 3.32 7.90
CA GLN A 61 -4.42 2.47 6.73
C GLN A 61 -4.31 0.99 7.12
N ARG A 62 -5.17 0.16 6.56
CA ARG A 62 -5.12 -1.30 6.72
C ARG A 62 -5.61 -2.02 5.48
N GLU A 63 -5.05 -3.19 5.21
CA GLU A 63 -5.60 -4.11 4.23
C GLU A 63 -6.93 -4.70 4.76
N VAL A 64 -7.97 -4.70 3.93
CA VAL A 64 -9.29 -5.23 4.27
C VAL A 64 -9.85 -6.11 3.16
N GLU A 65 -10.65 -7.10 3.52
CA GLU A 65 -11.56 -7.74 2.58
C GLU A 65 -12.84 -6.91 2.48
N ILE A 66 -13.18 -6.44 1.28
CA ILE A 66 -14.29 -5.53 1.01
C ILE A 66 -15.62 -6.12 1.49
N GLY A 67 -15.82 -7.43 1.32
CA GLY A 67 -17.03 -8.14 1.74
C GLY A 67 -17.19 -8.28 3.27
N SER A 68 -16.14 -8.00 4.04
CA SER A 68 -16.13 -8.09 5.51
C SER A 68 -16.33 -6.73 6.21
N LEU A 69 -16.43 -5.64 5.44
CA LEU A 69 -16.54 -4.30 5.99
C LEU A 69 -17.88 -4.10 6.73
N GLY A 70 -17.80 -3.45 7.89
CA GLY A 70 -18.98 -3.01 8.61
C GLY A 70 -19.72 -1.90 7.86
N ILE A 71 -20.99 -1.70 8.21
CA ILE A 71 -21.85 -0.68 7.56
C ILE A 71 -21.25 0.72 7.69
N GLN A 72 -20.62 1.03 8.83
CA GLN A 72 -20.01 2.34 9.06
C GLN A 72 -18.81 2.58 8.13
N ASP A 73 -17.94 1.59 7.97
CA ASP A 73 -16.78 1.68 7.06
C ASP A 73 -17.25 1.79 5.61
N LEU A 74 -18.30 1.05 5.23
CA LEU A 74 -18.89 1.12 3.90
C LEU A 74 -19.48 2.51 3.60
N GLN A 75 -20.20 3.10 4.56
CA GLN A 75 -20.72 4.46 4.42
C GLN A 75 -19.59 5.48 4.21
N LEU A 76 -18.51 5.39 4.99
CA LEU A 76 -17.35 6.27 4.83
C LEU A 76 -16.74 6.17 3.42
N ILE A 77 -16.63 4.96 2.87
CA ILE A 77 -16.11 4.75 1.51
C ILE A 77 -17.05 5.40 0.48
N LEU A 78 -18.35 5.16 0.59
CA LEU A 78 -19.33 5.72 -0.34
C LEU A 78 -19.37 7.25 -0.28
N ASP A 79 -19.32 7.83 0.91
CA ASP A 79 -19.27 9.28 1.10
C ASP A 79 -18.03 9.87 0.44
N ARG A 80 -16.85 9.28 0.66
CA ARG A 80 -15.61 9.72 0.01
C ARG A 80 -15.68 9.59 -1.51
N LEU A 81 -16.24 8.49 -2.02
CA LEU A 81 -16.36 8.24 -3.45
C LEU A 81 -17.28 9.26 -4.12
N ILE A 82 -18.44 9.54 -3.53
CA ILE A 82 -19.41 10.51 -4.05
C ILE A 82 -18.82 11.93 -4.00
N ASN A 83 -18.14 12.28 -2.91
CA ASN A 83 -17.54 13.61 -2.74
C ASN A 83 -16.29 13.83 -3.60
N ALA A 84 -15.61 12.77 -4.06
CA ALA A 84 -14.44 12.87 -4.92
C ALA A 84 -14.79 13.13 -6.40
N VAL A 85 -16.08 13.08 -6.75
CA VAL A 85 -16.56 13.23 -8.12
C VAL A 85 -17.12 14.64 -8.30
N ASP A 86 -16.59 15.37 -9.29
CA ASP A 86 -17.06 16.74 -9.63
C ASP A 86 -18.45 16.75 -10.32
N GLU A 87 -18.90 15.59 -10.79
CA GLU A 87 -20.22 15.36 -11.40
C GLU A 87 -21.31 15.17 -10.33
N SER A 88 -22.58 15.43 -10.65
CA SER A 88 -23.66 15.14 -9.71
C SER A 88 -23.70 13.64 -9.35
N ALA A 89 -24.02 13.33 -8.09
CA ALA A 89 -24.09 11.95 -7.60
C ALA A 89 -25.01 11.07 -8.47
N GLU A 90 -26.10 11.64 -8.99
CA GLU A 90 -27.04 10.95 -9.88
C GLU A 90 -26.39 10.49 -11.18
N GLN A 91 -25.60 11.34 -11.84
CA GLN A 91 -24.95 11.00 -13.10
C GLN A 91 -23.81 9.98 -12.87
N PHE A 92 -23.06 10.11 -11.78
CA PHE A 92 -22.04 9.14 -11.38
C PHE A 92 -22.66 7.74 -11.18
N LEU A 93 -23.71 7.65 -10.37
CA LEU A 93 -24.40 6.39 -10.09
C LEU A 93 -25.04 5.79 -11.35
N PHE A 94 -25.59 6.63 -12.24
CA PHE A 94 -26.11 6.18 -13.53
C PHE A 94 -25.01 5.54 -14.40
N ARG A 95 -23.84 6.17 -14.52
CA ARG A 95 -22.70 5.61 -15.28
C ARG A 95 -22.19 4.32 -14.64
N MET A 96 -22.09 4.28 -13.32
CA MET A 96 -21.75 3.07 -12.56
C MET A 96 -22.71 1.93 -12.85
N ARG A 97 -24.02 2.18 -12.76
CA ARG A 97 -25.05 1.17 -12.99
C ARG A 97 -24.96 0.58 -14.41
N ARG A 98 -24.76 1.42 -15.42
CA ARG A 98 -24.59 0.99 -16.82
C ARG A 98 -23.42 0.02 -17.03
N ARG A 99 -22.40 0.03 -16.17
CA ARG A 99 -21.25 -0.91 -16.26
C ARG A 99 -21.59 -2.31 -15.76
N PHE A 100 -22.63 -2.46 -14.94
CA PHE A 100 -23.06 -3.76 -14.39
C PHE A 100 -24.23 -4.39 -15.17
N ASP A 101 -25.00 -3.59 -15.91
CA ASP A 101 -26.12 -4.07 -16.74
C ASP A 101 -25.71 -4.48 -18.17
N ALA A 102 -24.41 -4.37 -18.52
CA ALA A 102 -23.85 -4.74 -19.83
C ALA A 102 -23.21 -6.14 -19.79
#